data_AF-A0A1Q3GJ92-F1
#
_entry.id   AF-A0A1Q3GJ92-F1
#
_cell.length_a   1.000
_cell.length_b   1.000
_cell.length_c   1.000
_cell.angle_alpha   90.00
_cell.angle_beta   90.00
_cell.angle_gamma   90.00
#
_symmetry.space_group_name_H-M   'P 1'
#
loop_
_entity.id
_entity.type
_entity.pdbx_description
1 polymer ?
#
loop_
_entity_poly.entity_id
_entity_poly.type
_entity_poly.pdbx_seq_one_letter_code
_entity_poly.pdbx_strand_id
1 'polypeptide(L)'
;MKKMTFAFLFISFFAFNGFAQQKFLPKGHWITSDLLDVADLKVSMEIKIFSDTLVFDVIDAEKQKSLNQSVFVILKVKADQKKGKMLLKLVGEDKYSFGFFYRLSKDDVIIAPARAEINSKQEAEDNFSKAEAWTITRFNKRRINFGEKAIQYVDPYRLGVIFRTKARVDALNKLPEITQDKRTYIKVLDALIRAFKNRNNQILYNQPSTALYLVSRVYEQNGLNPFTSFAKMSDGLKRYEYDSDVQDKAIDFKFYVVAKMNW
;
A
#
# COMPACT_ATOMS: atom_id res chain seq x y z
N MET A 1 -27.88 -5.05 -44.82
CA MET A 1 -27.23 -3.95 -44.06
C MET A 1 -27.36 -3.99 -42.53
N LYS A 2 -28.00 -4.99 -41.90
CA LYS A 2 -28.12 -5.06 -40.41
C LYS A 2 -26.90 -5.71 -39.69
N LYS A 3 -26.04 -6.45 -40.40
CA LYS A 3 -24.87 -7.13 -39.82
C LYS A 3 -23.64 -6.22 -39.62
N MET A 4 -23.49 -5.16 -40.43
CA MET A 4 -22.39 -4.19 -40.29
C MET A 4 -22.58 -3.25 -39.11
N THR A 5 -23.81 -2.84 -38.79
CA THR A 5 -24.11 -1.94 -37.67
C THR A 5 -23.82 -2.59 -36.32
N PHE A 6 -24.03 -3.90 -36.20
CA PHE A 6 -23.77 -4.65 -34.97
C PHE A 6 -22.27 -4.84 -34.69
N ALA A 7 -21.47 -5.09 -35.74
CA ALA A 7 -20.01 -5.16 -35.63
C ALA A 7 -19.40 -3.80 -35.27
N PHE A 8 -19.90 -2.70 -35.85
CA PHE A 8 -19.44 -1.36 -35.53
C PHE A 8 -19.77 -0.96 -34.09
N LEU A 9 -21.00 -1.25 -33.61
CA LEU A 9 -21.40 -1.05 -32.22
C LEU A 9 -20.53 -1.86 -31.24
N PHE A 10 -20.25 -3.13 -31.53
CA PHE A 10 -19.38 -3.98 -30.72
C PHE A 10 -17.94 -3.44 -30.63
N ILE A 11 -17.35 -3.03 -31.76
CA ILE A 11 -15.98 -2.47 -31.81
C ILE A 11 -15.92 -1.14 -31.04
N SER A 12 -16.92 -0.27 -31.19
CA SER A 12 -17.00 0.96 -30.40
C SER A 12 -17.21 0.70 -28.90
N PHE A 13 -17.95 -0.34 -28.50
CA PHE A 13 -18.12 -0.71 -27.09
C PHE A 13 -16.81 -1.20 -26.45
N PHE A 14 -16.01 -2.01 -27.14
CA PHE A 14 -14.73 -2.49 -26.62
C PHE A 14 -13.66 -1.40 -26.53
N ALA A 15 -13.58 -0.51 -27.53
CA ALA A 15 -12.66 0.62 -27.50
C ALA A 15 -13.03 1.64 -26.40
N PHE A 16 -14.33 1.98 -26.25
CA PHE A 16 -14.78 2.88 -25.16
C PHE A 16 -14.49 2.31 -23.78
N ASN A 17 -14.65 1.00 -23.60
CA ASN A 17 -14.36 0.34 -22.32
C ASN A 17 -12.87 0.40 -21.98
N GLY A 18 -11.94 0.15 -22.92
CA GLY A 18 -10.50 0.25 -22.66
C GLY A 18 -10.06 1.64 -22.19
N PHE A 19 -10.49 2.70 -22.90
CA PHE A 19 -10.19 4.09 -22.53
C PHE A 19 -10.89 4.53 -21.24
N ALA A 20 -12.12 4.07 -20.98
CA ALA A 20 -12.83 4.36 -19.73
C ALA A 20 -12.14 3.72 -18.52
N GLN A 21 -11.58 2.51 -18.67
CA GLN A 21 -10.87 1.81 -17.60
C GLN A 21 -9.56 2.50 -17.22
N GLN A 22 -8.85 3.08 -18.19
CA GLN A 22 -7.64 3.88 -17.94
C GLN A 22 -7.90 5.18 -17.14
N LYS A 23 -9.13 5.72 -17.17
CA LYS A 23 -9.50 6.89 -16.36
C LYS A 23 -9.50 6.60 -14.86
N PHE A 24 -9.69 5.33 -14.48
CA PHE A 24 -9.70 4.91 -13.07
C PHE A 24 -8.31 4.65 -12.49
N LEU A 25 -7.26 4.66 -13.31
CA LEU A 25 -5.89 4.59 -12.82
C LEU A 25 -5.61 5.74 -11.83
N PRO A 26 -4.89 5.49 -10.72
CA PRO A 26 -4.44 6.53 -9.81
C PRO A 26 -3.27 7.29 -10.44
N LYS A 27 -3.53 8.04 -11.51
CA LYS A 27 -2.53 8.84 -12.21
C LYS A 27 -1.96 9.91 -11.28
N GLY A 28 -0.67 10.19 -11.40
CA GLY A 28 0.02 11.19 -10.59
C GLY A 28 1.35 10.69 -10.02
N HIS A 29 1.93 11.53 -9.18
CA HIS A 29 3.16 11.25 -8.43
C HIS A 29 2.80 10.90 -7.00
N TRP A 30 3.23 9.71 -6.60
CA TRP A 30 2.98 9.17 -5.29
C TRP A 30 4.28 8.80 -4.61
N ILE A 31 4.34 9.06 -3.32
CA ILE A 31 5.53 8.83 -2.51
C ILE A 31 5.14 7.98 -1.31
N THR A 32 5.96 7.01 -0.96
CA THR A 32 5.82 6.32 0.32
C THR A 32 6.39 7.23 1.39
N SER A 33 5.57 7.61 2.37
CA SER A 33 6.01 8.29 3.58
C SER A 33 5.77 7.43 4.82
N ASP A 34 5.45 6.15 4.64
CA ASP A 34 5.27 5.25 5.76
C ASP A 34 6.60 4.99 6.47
N LEU A 35 6.50 4.39 7.65
CA LEU A 35 7.51 4.00 8.65
C LEU A 35 8.75 3.22 8.10
N LEU A 36 9.01 3.20 6.81
CA LEU A 36 10.27 2.79 6.19
C LEU A 36 11.45 3.67 6.66
N ASP A 37 11.21 4.97 6.93
CA ASP A 37 12.19 5.82 7.62
C ASP A 37 12.39 5.38 9.08
N VAL A 38 11.34 4.88 9.75
CA VAL A 38 11.43 4.33 11.12
C VAL A 38 12.07 2.95 11.16
N ALA A 39 12.11 2.24 10.02
CA ALA A 39 12.85 0.99 9.87
C ALA A 39 14.36 1.20 9.60
N ASP A 40 14.85 2.45 9.69
CA ASP A 40 16.27 2.83 9.52
C ASP A 40 16.84 2.45 8.13
N LEU A 41 15.97 2.22 7.15
CA LEU A 41 16.37 1.77 5.81
C LEU A 41 16.90 2.92 4.94
N LYS A 42 16.69 4.18 5.34
CA LYS A 42 17.13 5.40 4.62
C LYS A 42 16.74 5.42 3.13
N VAL A 43 15.62 4.76 2.81
CA VAL A 43 15.13 4.58 1.44
C VAL A 43 13.67 5.01 1.39
N SER A 44 13.37 5.85 0.41
CA SER A 44 12.01 6.19 0.01
C SER A 44 11.65 5.53 -1.31
N MET A 45 10.37 5.26 -1.53
CA MET A 45 9.89 4.77 -2.81
C MET A 45 8.96 5.81 -3.43
N GLU A 46 9.12 6.01 -4.74
CA GLU A 46 8.23 6.84 -5.53
C GLU A 46 7.59 6.04 -6.65
N ILE A 47 6.33 6.34 -6.92
CA ILE A 47 5.59 5.83 -8.08
C ILE A 47 5.03 7.00 -8.86
N LYS A 48 5.32 7.04 -10.16
CA LYS A 48 4.69 7.97 -11.11
C LYS A 48 3.86 7.16 -12.08
N ILE A 49 2.54 7.38 -12.08
CA ILE A 49 1.59 6.70 -12.96
C ILE A 49 1.07 7.68 -13.99
N PHE A 50 1.35 7.40 -15.24
CA PHE A 50 0.84 8.10 -16.41
C PHE A 50 -0.28 7.28 -17.08
N SER A 51 -0.67 7.68 -18.29
CA SER A 51 -1.75 7.00 -19.02
C SER A 51 -1.37 5.59 -19.48
N ASP A 52 -0.12 5.40 -19.88
CA ASP A 52 0.42 4.20 -20.51
C ASP A 52 1.71 3.70 -19.85
N THR A 53 2.21 4.42 -18.84
CA THR A 53 3.52 4.16 -18.24
C THR A 53 3.44 4.26 -16.72
N LEU A 54 4.16 3.38 -16.03
CA LEU A 54 4.39 3.43 -14.59
C LEU A 54 5.90 3.47 -14.36
N VAL A 55 6.37 4.46 -13.62
CA VAL A 55 7.76 4.54 -13.14
C VAL A 55 7.77 4.23 -11.65
N PHE A 56 8.54 3.23 -11.27
CA PHE A 56 8.80 2.87 -9.89
C PHE A 56 10.26 3.20 -9.58
N ASP A 57 10.48 4.05 -8.58
CA ASP A 57 11.81 4.51 -8.19
C ASP A 57 12.05 4.20 -6.71
N VAL A 58 13.26 3.73 -6.43
CA VAL A 58 13.78 3.53 -5.08
C VAL A 58 14.85 4.60 -4.88
N ILE A 59 14.61 5.53 -3.97
CA ILE A 59 15.43 6.73 -3.77
C ILE A 59 16.13 6.66 -2.43
N ASP A 60 17.43 6.94 -2.42
CA ASP A 60 18.21 7.20 -1.21
C ASP A 60 17.66 8.48 -0.55
N ALA A 61 17.07 8.35 0.64
CA ALA A 61 16.39 9.45 1.30
C ALA A 61 17.34 10.57 1.74
N GLU A 62 18.60 10.24 2.04
CA GLU A 62 19.61 11.22 2.47
C GLU A 62 20.19 11.97 1.27
N LYS A 63 20.53 11.24 0.20
CA LYS A 63 21.19 11.80 -0.99
C LYS A 63 20.22 12.28 -2.05
N GLN A 64 18.93 11.98 -1.89
CA GLN A 64 17.88 12.28 -2.86
C GLN A 64 18.23 11.77 -4.27
N LYS A 65 18.85 10.58 -4.32
CA LYS A 65 19.35 9.98 -5.55
C LYS A 65 18.64 8.66 -5.81
N SER A 66 18.21 8.44 -7.06
CA SER A 66 17.69 7.15 -7.50
C SER A 66 18.75 6.06 -7.32
N LEU A 67 18.40 5.03 -6.56
CA LEU A 67 19.17 3.81 -6.36
C LEU A 67 18.79 2.76 -7.41
N ASN A 68 17.50 2.66 -7.72
CA ASN A 68 16.98 1.74 -8.73
C ASN A 68 15.68 2.29 -9.30
N GLN A 69 15.61 2.38 -10.63
CA GLN A 69 14.43 2.83 -11.34
C GLN A 69 13.98 1.75 -12.32
N SER A 70 12.72 1.35 -12.20
CA SER A 70 12.05 0.44 -13.12
C SER A 70 10.93 1.18 -13.84
N VAL A 71 10.98 1.16 -15.17
CA VAL A 71 9.93 1.74 -16.02
C VAL A 71 9.10 0.62 -16.63
N PHE A 72 7.78 0.73 -16.52
CA PHE A 72 6.84 -0.26 -17.02
C PHE A 72 5.87 0.37 -18.02
N VAL A 73 5.65 -0.30 -19.14
CA VAL A 73 4.55 0.00 -20.06
C VAL A 73 3.28 -0.70 -19.56
N ILE A 74 2.18 0.04 -19.47
CA ILE A 74 0.85 -0.45 -19.10
C ILE A 74 0.17 -0.98 -20.37
N LEU A 75 0.14 -2.31 -20.51
CA LEU A 75 -0.45 -2.96 -21.67
C LEU A 75 -1.97 -3.09 -21.57
N LYS A 76 -2.48 -3.32 -20.36
CA LYS A 76 -3.92 -3.54 -20.13
C LYS A 76 -4.32 -3.10 -18.72
N VAL A 77 -5.52 -2.56 -18.60
CA VAL A 77 -6.10 -2.13 -17.32
C VAL A 77 -7.49 -2.72 -17.17
N LYS A 78 -7.80 -3.20 -15.96
CA LYS A 78 -9.17 -3.48 -15.51
C LYS A 78 -9.36 -2.85 -14.13
N ALA A 79 -10.20 -1.84 -14.03
CA ALA A 79 -10.35 -1.00 -12.86
C ALA A 79 -11.76 -0.43 -12.70
N ASP A 80 -12.11 -0.15 -11.45
CA ASP A 80 -13.23 0.71 -11.05
C ASP A 80 -12.71 1.90 -10.24
N GLN A 81 -13.62 2.74 -9.73
CA GLN A 81 -13.26 3.92 -8.93
C GLN A 81 -12.42 3.61 -7.69
N LYS A 82 -12.51 2.40 -7.14
CA LYS A 82 -11.93 2.01 -5.86
C LYS A 82 -10.69 1.16 -6.01
N LYS A 83 -10.62 0.25 -6.99
CA LYS A 83 -9.47 -0.65 -7.18
C LYS A 83 -9.30 -1.08 -8.62
N GLY A 84 -8.12 -1.57 -8.96
CA GLY A 84 -7.85 -2.08 -10.29
C GLY A 84 -6.53 -2.82 -10.42
N LYS A 85 -6.39 -3.53 -11.53
CA LYS A 85 -5.20 -4.29 -11.91
C LYS A 85 -4.69 -3.86 -13.27
N MET A 86 -3.37 -3.97 -13.43
CA MET A 86 -2.62 -3.58 -14.62
C MET A 86 -1.79 -4.76 -15.09
N LEU A 87 -1.78 -5.02 -16.39
CA LEU A 87 -0.75 -5.83 -17.04
C LEU A 87 0.37 -4.90 -17.45
N LEU A 88 1.58 -5.19 -16.97
CA LEU A 88 2.75 -4.33 -17.09
C LEU A 88 3.87 -5.08 -17.82
N LYS A 89 4.58 -4.40 -18.72
CA LYS A 89 5.83 -4.87 -19.34
C LYS A 89 6.99 -4.01 -18.87
N LEU A 90 8.06 -4.62 -18.38
CA LEU A 90 9.29 -3.90 -18.03
C LEU A 90 9.95 -3.35 -19.30
N VAL A 91 10.34 -2.08 -19.31
CA VAL A 91 11.06 -1.47 -20.44
C VAL A 91 12.47 -2.05 -20.50
N GLY A 92 12.91 -2.42 -21.70
CA GLY A 92 14.25 -3.00 -21.93
C GLY A 92 14.34 -4.51 -21.73
N GLU A 93 13.30 -5.16 -21.18
CA GLU A 93 13.27 -6.61 -20.99
C GLU A 93 11.95 -7.21 -21.47
N ASP A 94 11.96 -8.44 -22.00
CA ASP A 94 10.73 -9.19 -22.29
C ASP A 94 10.18 -9.88 -21.03
N LYS A 95 10.00 -9.08 -19.97
CA LYS A 95 9.42 -9.50 -18.70
C LYS A 95 8.14 -8.73 -18.38
N TYR A 96 7.17 -9.44 -17.82
CA TYR A 96 5.82 -8.97 -17.58
C TYR A 96 5.42 -9.19 -16.12
N SER A 97 4.44 -8.41 -15.66
CA SER A 97 3.94 -8.47 -14.30
C SER A 97 2.50 -7.99 -14.18
N PHE A 98 1.90 -8.28 -13.03
CA PHE A 98 0.62 -7.71 -12.64
C PHE A 98 0.82 -6.68 -11.53
N GLY A 99 0.35 -5.45 -11.76
CA GLY A 99 0.26 -4.42 -10.74
C GLY A 99 -1.16 -4.34 -10.20
N PHE A 100 -1.31 -4.11 -8.89
CA PHE A 100 -2.61 -3.90 -8.25
C PHE A 100 -2.62 -2.57 -7.51
N PHE A 101 -3.77 -1.90 -7.52
CA PHE A 101 -3.98 -0.71 -6.72
C PHE A 101 -5.34 -0.73 -6.00
N TYR A 102 -5.39 -0.09 -4.83
CA TYR A 102 -6.60 0.13 -4.06
C TYR A 102 -6.61 1.56 -3.50
N ARG A 103 -7.58 2.37 -3.89
CA ARG A 103 -7.74 3.74 -3.40
C ARG A 103 -8.33 3.73 -2.00
N LEU A 104 -7.60 4.33 -1.05
CA LEU A 104 -8.08 4.57 0.32
C LEU A 104 -8.76 5.93 0.42
N SER A 105 -8.20 6.93 -0.26
CA SER A 105 -8.75 8.28 -0.39
C SER A 105 -8.31 8.88 -1.74
N LYS A 106 -8.60 10.17 -1.97
CA LYS A 106 -8.05 10.90 -3.12
C LYS A 106 -6.53 11.09 -3.02
N ASP A 107 -6.00 11.02 -1.80
CA ASP A 107 -4.62 11.37 -1.44
C ASP A 107 -3.78 10.16 -0.98
N ASP A 108 -4.42 9.00 -0.76
CA ASP A 108 -3.78 7.78 -0.28
C ASP A 108 -4.22 6.57 -1.13
N VAL A 109 -3.25 5.76 -1.57
CA VAL A 109 -3.47 4.57 -2.40
C VAL A 109 -2.54 3.45 -1.97
N ILE A 110 -3.04 2.22 -1.91
CA ILE A 110 -2.19 1.02 -1.81
C ILE A 110 -1.78 0.66 -3.23
N ILE A 111 -0.48 0.51 -3.48
CA ILE A 111 0.04 -0.02 -4.74
C ILE A 111 0.94 -1.20 -4.42
N ALA A 112 0.61 -2.36 -5.00
CA ALA A 112 1.50 -3.52 -4.98
C ALA A 112 2.50 -3.36 -6.13
N PRO A 113 3.78 -3.06 -5.85
CA PRO A 113 4.77 -2.90 -6.90
C PRO A 113 4.91 -4.23 -7.65
N ALA A 114 4.91 -4.13 -8.97
CA ALA A 114 4.89 -5.30 -9.83
C ALA A 114 6.29 -5.89 -9.94
N ARG A 115 6.41 -7.21 -9.76
CA ARG A 115 7.66 -7.94 -10.00
C ARG A 115 7.58 -8.57 -11.38
N ALA A 116 8.46 -8.13 -12.30
CA ALA A 116 8.55 -8.63 -13.66
C ALA A 116 9.06 -10.08 -13.68
N GLU A 117 8.19 -11.03 -13.38
CA GLU A 117 8.52 -12.45 -13.19
C GLU A 117 7.97 -13.36 -14.30
N ILE A 118 7.12 -12.83 -15.18
CA ILE A 118 6.52 -13.59 -16.29
C ILE A 118 7.38 -13.36 -17.54
N ASN A 119 7.94 -14.42 -18.11
CA ASN A 119 8.90 -14.33 -19.22
C ASN A 119 8.25 -14.45 -20.62
N SER A 120 6.92 -14.49 -20.68
CA SER A 120 6.17 -14.64 -21.92
C SER A 120 5.01 -13.67 -21.96
N LYS A 121 4.90 -12.94 -23.08
CA LYS A 121 3.75 -12.06 -23.34
C LYS A 121 2.45 -12.84 -23.32
N GLN A 122 2.44 -13.99 -24.00
CA GLN A 122 1.27 -14.85 -24.12
C GLN A 122 0.82 -15.33 -22.74
N GLU A 123 1.75 -15.84 -21.93
CA GLU A 123 1.45 -16.26 -20.55
C GLU A 123 0.87 -15.10 -19.72
N ALA A 124 1.43 -13.90 -19.86
CA ALA A 124 0.98 -12.73 -19.10
C ALA A 124 -0.43 -12.29 -19.51
N GLU A 125 -0.73 -12.29 -20.82
CA GLU A 125 -2.04 -11.94 -21.35
C GLU A 125 -3.12 -12.95 -20.96
N ASP A 126 -2.82 -14.24 -21.06
CA ASP A 126 -3.73 -15.34 -20.70
C ASP A 126 -4.06 -15.32 -19.20
N ASN A 127 -3.05 -15.07 -18.36
CA ASN A 127 -3.22 -15.03 -16.92
C ASN A 127 -3.81 -13.71 -16.40
N PHE A 128 -3.87 -12.63 -17.19
CA PHE A 128 -4.37 -11.33 -16.69
C PHE A 128 -5.80 -11.41 -16.15
N SER A 129 -6.65 -12.23 -16.77
CA SER A 129 -8.02 -12.47 -16.30
C SER A 129 -8.06 -13.07 -14.89
N LYS A 130 -7.07 -13.91 -14.55
CA LYS A 130 -6.88 -14.65 -13.29
C LYS A 130 -5.73 -14.10 -12.42
N ALA A 131 -5.30 -12.86 -12.66
CA ALA A 131 -4.12 -12.26 -12.04
C ALA A 131 -4.14 -12.34 -10.49
N GLU A 132 -5.30 -12.20 -9.87
CA GLU A 132 -5.49 -12.29 -8.42
C GLU A 132 -5.06 -13.67 -7.88
N ALA A 133 -5.60 -14.74 -8.45
CA ALA A 133 -5.29 -16.11 -8.04
C ALA A 133 -3.82 -16.46 -8.32
N TRP A 134 -3.30 -16.02 -9.47
CA TRP A 134 -1.89 -16.18 -9.82
C TRP A 134 -0.97 -15.52 -8.78
N THR A 135 -1.29 -14.28 -8.39
CA THR A 135 -0.49 -13.50 -7.43
C THR A 135 -0.52 -14.12 -6.04
N ILE A 136 -1.69 -14.56 -5.55
CA ILE A 136 -1.81 -15.24 -4.25
C ILE A 136 -1.01 -16.55 -4.24
N THR A 137 -1.08 -17.33 -5.32
CA THR A 137 -0.35 -18.60 -5.43
C THR A 137 1.16 -18.37 -5.35
N ARG A 138 1.68 -17.38 -6.07
CA ARG A 138 3.10 -17.00 -6.05
C ARG A 138 3.53 -16.45 -4.69
N PHE A 139 2.71 -15.59 -4.10
CA PHE A 139 2.96 -15.04 -2.77
C PHE A 139 3.06 -16.14 -1.71
N ASN A 140 2.10 -17.06 -1.67
CA ASN A 140 2.12 -18.18 -0.72
C ASN A 140 3.27 -19.16 -0.99
N LYS A 141 3.61 -19.43 -2.26
CA LYS A 141 4.79 -20.24 -2.60
C LYS A 141 6.07 -19.62 -2.04
N ARG A 142 6.21 -18.29 -2.15
CA ARG A 142 7.36 -17.57 -1.59
C ARG A 142 7.41 -17.71 -0.07
N ARG A 143 6.30 -17.48 0.63
CA ARG A 143 6.20 -17.64 2.10
C ARG A 143 6.64 -19.03 2.55
N ILE A 144 6.11 -20.09 1.92
CA ILE A 144 6.46 -21.48 2.23
C ILE A 144 7.97 -21.72 2.04
N ASN A 145 8.55 -21.19 0.96
CA ASN A 145 10.00 -21.31 0.72
C ASN A 145 10.86 -20.61 1.79
N PHE A 146 10.31 -19.64 2.52
CA PHE A 146 10.96 -18.97 3.65
C PHE A 146 10.57 -19.55 5.02
N GLY A 147 9.91 -20.72 5.06
CA GLY A 147 9.50 -21.37 6.30
C GLY A 147 8.24 -20.78 6.94
N GLU A 148 7.54 -19.89 6.24
CA GLU A 148 6.30 -19.27 6.72
C GLU A 148 5.06 -20.08 6.28
N LYS A 149 3.98 -19.97 7.07
CA LYS A 149 2.70 -20.60 6.71
C LYS A 149 2.02 -19.86 5.55
N ALA A 150 1.35 -20.63 4.69
CA ALA A 150 0.47 -20.08 3.66
C ALA A 150 -0.73 -19.36 4.29
N ILE A 151 -1.13 -18.26 3.67
CA ILE A 151 -2.29 -17.48 4.12
C ILE A 151 -3.49 -17.80 3.22
N GLN A 152 -4.63 -18.10 3.85
CA GLN A 152 -5.85 -18.48 3.13
C GLN A 152 -6.66 -17.28 2.60
N TYR A 153 -6.64 -16.14 3.31
CA TYR A 153 -7.46 -14.97 2.98
C TYR A 153 -6.56 -13.75 2.72
N VAL A 154 -6.10 -13.62 1.48
CA VAL A 154 -5.27 -12.50 1.04
C VAL A 154 -5.96 -11.74 -0.08
N ASP A 155 -6.14 -10.44 0.10
CA ASP A 155 -6.57 -9.54 -0.97
C ASP A 155 -5.34 -8.99 -1.69
N PRO A 156 -5.08 -9.35 -2.97
CA PRO A 156 -3.90 -8.90 -3.70
C PRO A 156 -3.90 -7.38 -3.95
N TYR A 157 -5.07 -6.75 -3.91
CA TYR A 157 -5.20 -5.29 -4.01
C TYR A 157 -4.69 -4.57 -2.76
N ARG A 158 -4.46 -5.30 -1.67
CA ARG A 158 -4.00 -4.77 -0.38
C ARG A 158 -2.58 -5.18 0.00
N LEU A 159 -2.00 -6.15 -0.71
CA LEU A 159 -0.62 -6.63 -0.52
C LEU A 159 0.49 -5.58 -0.78
N GLY A 160 0.10 -4.37 -1.16
CA GLY A 160 1.03 -3.30 -1.50
C GLY A 160 1.52 -2.47 -0.33
N VAL A 161 2.25 -1.43 -0.70
CA VAL A 161 2.68 -0.35 0.20
C VAL A 161 1.72 0.82 0.02
N ILE A 162 1.59 1.67 1.04
CA ILE A 162 0.74 2.85 0.94
C ILE A 162 1.56 4.03 0.43
N PHE A 163 1.03 4.60 -0.61
CA PHE A 163 1.57 5.71 -1.37
C PHE A 163 0.65 6.91 -1.17
N ARG A 164 1.25 8.08 -0.99
CA ARG A 164 0.54 9.34 -0.72
C ARG A 164 0.92 10.40 -1.73
N THR A 165 0.04 11.36 -1.96
CA THR A 165 0.40 12.57 -2.70
C THR A 165 1.40 13.40 -1.91
N LYS A 166 2.28 14.15 -2.58
CA LYS A 166 3.21 15.05 -1.90
C LYS A 166 2.50 16.07 -1.00
N ALA A 167 1.39 16.65 -1.48
CA ALA A 167 0.59 17.59 -0.72
C ALA A 167 0.09 16.99 0.60
N ARG A 168 -0.28 15.71 0.58
CA ARG A 168 -0.72 14.97 1.76
C ARG A 168 0.40 14.75 2.76
N VAL A 169 1.58 14.36 2.29
CA VAL A 169 2.77 14.21 3.14
C VAL A 169 3.16 15.54 3.77
N ASP A 170 3.21 16.62 2.98
CA ASP A 170 3.54 17.96 3.47
C ASP A 170 2.52 18.45 4.51
N ALA A 171 1.23 18.12 4.35
CA ALA A 171 0.19 18.45 5.33
C ALA A 171 0.35 17.67 6.64
N LEU A 172 0.65 16.37 6.57
CA LEU A 172 0.87 15.52 7.74
C LEU A 172 2.15 15.92 8.51
N ASN A 173 3.20 16.33 7.80
CA ASN A 173 4.45 16.82 8.40
C ASN A 173 4.28 18.14 9.19
N LYS A 174 3.25 18.93 8.90
CA LYS A 174 2.94 20.18 9.61
C LYS A 174 2.21 19.95 10.94
N LEU A 175 1.72 18.74 11.19
CA LEU A 175 1.07 18.42 12.46
C LEU A 175 2.11 18.44 13.59
N PRO A 176 1.72 18.78 14.83
CA PRO A 176 2.63 18.72 15.97
C PRO A 176 3.03 17.28 16.28
N GLU A 177 4.21 17.12 16.86
CA GLU A 177 4.61 15.83 17.43
C GLU A 177 3.87 15.55 18.74
N ILE A 178 3.82 14.27 19.12
CA ILE A 178 3.32 13.88 20.44
C ILE A 178 4.14 14.51 21.58
N THR A 179 3.43 15.00 22.61
CA THR A 179 4.01 15.46 23.87
C THR A 179 4.45 14.28 24.73
N GLN A 180 5.48 14.47 25.56
CA GLN A 180 6.06 13.37 26.36
C GLN A 180 5.40 13.17 27.73
N ASP A 181 4.10 13.42 27.82
CA ASP A 181 3.33 13.26 29.06
C ASP A 181 2.52 11.95 29.06
N LYS A 182 2.43 11.33 30.24
CA LYS A 182 1.71 10.06 30.48
C LYS A 182 0.28 10.07 29.95
N ARG A 183 -0.46 11.18 30.17
CA ARG A 183 -1.88 11.27 29.81
C ARG A 183 -2.07 11.20 28.30
N THR A 184 -1.23 11.91 27.54
CA THR A 184 -1.25 11.85 26.08
C THR A 184 -0.91 10.45 25.57
N TYR A 185 0.08 9.77 26.17
CA TYR A 185 0.42 8.40 25.79
C TYR A 185 -0.73 7.41 26.03
N ILE A 186 -1.35 7.44 27.22
CA ILE A 186 -2.50 6.59 27.53
C ILE A 186 -3.64 6.86 26.54
N LYS A 187 -3.94 8.13 26.25
CA LYS A 187 -4.98 8.51 25.29
C LYS A 187 -4.73 7.91 23.89
N VAL A 188 -3.48 7.97 23.42
CA VAL A 188 -3.09 7.42 22.10
C VAL A 188 -3.11 5.90 22.12
N LEU A 189 -2.60 5.24 23.16
CA LEU A 189 -2.69 3.77 23.32
C LEU A 189 -4.16 3.31 23.27
N ASP A 190 -5.05 3.99 24.01
CA ASP A 190 -6.48 3.69 23.99
C ASP A 190 -7.10 3.87 22.61
N ALA A 191 -6.72 4.92 21.89
CA ALA A 191 -7.19 5.14 20.53
C ALA A 191 -6.72 4.03 19.57
N LEU A 192 -5.45 3.59 19.69
CA LEU A 192 -4.90 2.48 18.91
C LEU A 192 -5.62 1.17 19.24
N ILE A 193 -5.79 0.84 20.52
CA ILE A 193 -6.50 -0.38 20.95
C ILE A 193 -7.94 -0.36 20.43
N ARG A 194 -8.66 0.76 20.54
CA ARG A 194 -10.03 0.89 19.99
C ARG A 194 -10.05 0.71 18.48
N ALA A 195 -9.09 1.27 17.76
CA ALA A 195 -9.01 1.14 16.31
C ALA A 195 -8.80 -0.32 15.86
N PHE A 196 -7.96 -1.09 16.58
CA PHE A 196 -7.69 -2.50 16.27
C PHE A 196 -8.73 -3.47 16.82
N LYS A 197 -9.54 -3.08 17.81
CA LYS A 197 -10.73 -3.83 18.25
C LYS A 197 -11.92 -3.66 17.29
N ASN A 198 -11.96 -2.56 16.53
CA ASN A 198 -13.05 -2.28 15.62
C ASN A 198 -12.99 -3.19 14.37
N ARG A 199 -13.99 -4.07 14.23
CA ARG A 199 -14.09 -5.02 13.10
C ARG A 199 -14.16 -4.34 11.74
N ASN A 200 -14.64 -3.09 11.65
CA ASN A 200 -14.63 -2.34 10.39
C ASN A 200 -13.22 -2.03 9.90
N ASN A 201 -12.25 -1.98 10.81
CA ASN A 201 -10.84 -1.76 10.48
C ASN A 201 -10.08 -3.07 10.24
N GLN A 202 -10.71 -4.24 10.38
CA GLN A 202 -10.05 -5.55 10.23
C GLN A 202 -9.31 -5.69 8.91
N ILE A 203 -9.89 -5.13 7.86
CA ILE A 203 -9.31 -5.17 6.53
C ILE A 203 -8.01 -4.33 6.40
N LEU A 204 -7.73 -3.45 7.35
CA LEU A 204 -6.49 -2.67 7.45
C LEU A 204 -5.47 -3.31 8.38
N TYR A 205 -5.81 -4.28 9.22
CA TYR A 205 -4.84 -4.92 10.14
C TYR A 205 -4.67 -6.43 9.93
N ASN A 206 -5.22 -6.96 8.84
CA ASN A 206 -4.94 -8.33 8.39
C ASN A 206 -3.60 -8.45 7.64
N GLN A 207 -2.91 -7.34 7.37
CA GLN A 207 -1.61 -7.31 6.70
C GLN A 207 -0.71 -6.24 7.35
N PRO A 208 0.58 -6.52 7.60
CA PRO A 208 1.48 -5.60 8.30
C PRO A 208 1.57 -4.20 7.67
N SER A 209 1.70 -4.11 6.34
CA SER A 209 1.81 -2.82 5.64
C SER A 209 0.58 -1.95 5.84
N THR A 210 -0.62 -2.53 5.75
CA THR A 210 -1.87 -1.80 5.99
C THR A 210 -2.10 -1.49 7.48
N ALA A 211 -1.53 -2.29 8.40
CA ALA A 211 -1.67 -2.07 9.84
C ALA A 211 -0.94 -0.79 10.27
N LEU A 212 0.24 -0.55 9.70
CA LEU A 212 1.01 0.70 9.89
C LEU A 212 0.23 1.94 9.45
N TYR A 213 -0.61 1.81 8.42
CA TYR A 213 -1.50 2.90 8.01
C TYR A 213 -2.62 3.14 9.02
N LEU A 214 -3.19 2.11 9.61
CA LEU A 214 -4.17 2.28 10.68
C LEU A 214 -3.55 3.01 11.89
N VAL A 215 -2.32 2.66 12.25
CA VAL A 215 -1.54 3.38 13.28
C VAL A 215 -1.39 4.86 12.89
N SER A 216 -0.93 5.13 11.67
CA SER A 216 -0.76 6.51 11.16
C SER A 216 -2.06 7.31 11.20
N ARG A 217 -3.18 6.69 10.84
CA ARG A 217 -4.53 7.30 10.89
C ARG A 217 -4.95 7.66 12.31
N VAL A 218 -4.60 6.84 13.30
CA VAL A 218 -4.91 7.14 14.71
C VAL A 218 -4.13 8.37 15.20
N TYR A 219 -2.84 8.50 14.86
CA TYR A 219 -2.08 9.71 15.18
C TYR A 219 -2.68 10.94 14.51
N GLU A 220 -2.98 10.86 13.22
CA GLU A 220 -3.62 11.94 12.48
C GLU A 220 -4.97 12.36 13.11
N GLN A 221 -5.81 11.41 13.48
CA GLN A 221 -7.11 11.68 14.14
C GLN A 221 -6.96 12.33 15.51
N ASN A 222 -5.81 12.17 16.15
CA ASN A 222 -5.46 12.87 17.38
C ASN A 222 -4.75 14.21 17.13
N GLY A 223 -4.65 14.65 15.88
CA GLY A 223 -3.99 15.91 15.49
C GLY A 223 -2.46 15.84 15.57
N LEU A 224 -1.88 14.64 15.48
CA LEU A 224 -0.45 14.41 15.65
C LEU A 224 0.21 14.00 14.34
N ASN A 225 1.48 14.37 14.17
CA ASN A 225 2.31 13.95 13.04
C ASN A 225 2.56 12.43 13.11
N PRO A 226 2.04 11.62 12.19
CA PRO A 226 2.19 10.17 12.25
C PRO A 226 3.62 9.68 12.01
N PHE A 227 4.47 10.48 11.36
CA PHE A 227 5.83 10.09 10.98
C PHE A 227 6.82 10.20 12.14
N THR A 228 6.68 11.23 12.97
CA THR A 228 7.57 11.44 14.13
C THR A 228 6.96 10.97 15.45
N SER A 229 5.64 11.04 15.59
CA SER A 229 4.98 10.74 16.87
C SER A 229 5.08 9.28 17.27
N PHE A 230 5.08 8.34 16.30
CA PHE A 230 5.21 6.92 16.61
C PHE A 230 6.56 6.60 17.27
N ALA A 231 7.67 7.05 16.66
CA ALA A 231 9.01 6.86 17.19
C ALA A 231 9.16 7.54 18.57
N LYS A 232 8.74 8.79 18.67
CA LYS A 232 8.81 9.57 19.93
C LYS A 232 7.97 8.97 21.05
N MET A 233 6.80 8.40 20.73
CA MET A 233 5.99 7.68 21.71
C MET A 233 6.69 6.40 22.16
N SER A 234 7.25 5.63 21.23
CA SER A 234 7.99 4.39 21.56
C SER A 234 9.16 4.67 22.51
N ASP A 235 9.92 5.74 22.28
CA ASP A 235 11.02 6.13 23.16
C ASP A 235 10.54 6.72 24.49
N GLY A 236 9.50 7.54 24.46
CA GLY A 236 8.97 8.16 25.66
C GLY A 236 8.28 7.17 26.61
N LEU A 237 7.69 6.09 26.08
CA LEU A 237 7.09 5.03 26.89
C LEU A 237 8.12 4.32 27.78
N LYS A 238 9.41 4.30 27.41
CA LYS A 238 10.50 3.75 28.25
C LYS A 238 10.59 4.46 29.60
N ARG A 239 10.23 5.74 29.68
CA ARG A 239 10.23 6.50 30.95
C ARG A 239 9.13 6.07 31.92
N TYR A 240 8.12 5.38 31.43
CA TYR A 240 6.98 4.90 32.19
C TYR A 240 6.96 3.37 32.24
N GLU A 241 8.10 2.71 32.03
CA GLU A 241 8.18 1.25 31.92
C GLU A 241 7.74 0.51 33.20
N TYR A 242 7.82 1.18 34.36
CA TYR A 242 7.38 0.66 35.66
C TYR A 242 6.07 1.30 36.16
N ASP A 243 5.41 2.14 35.36
CA ASP A 243 4.14 2.77 35.72
C ASP A 243 2.98 1.80 35.44
N SER A 244 2.20 1.47 36.47
CA SER A 244 1.13 0.45 36.37
C SER A 244 0.08 0.78 35.32
N ASP A 245 -0.34 2.04 35.22
CA ASP A 245 -1.39 2.43 34.27
C ASP A 245 -0.89 2.30 32.83
N VAL A 246 0.39 2.61 32.60
CA VAL A 246 1.02 2.46 31.29
C VAL A 246 1.27 0.99 30.96
N GLN A 247 1.69 0.17 31.94
CA GLN A 247 1.88 -1.26 31.75
C GLN A 247 0.58 -1.98 31.38
N ASP A 248 -0.52 -1.70 32.09
CA ASP A 248 -1.83 -2.30 31.79
C ASP A 248 -2.26 -1.98 30.34
N LYS A 249 -2.05 -0.74 29.91
CA LYS A 249 -2.32 -0.33 28.52
C LYS A 249 -1.34 -0.93 27.52
N ALA A 250 -0.07 -1.10 27.88
CA ALA A 250 0.94 -1.72 27.02
C ALA A 250 0.66 -3.20 26.79
N ILE A 251 0.11 -3.90 27.79
CA ILE A 251 -0.34 -5.30 27.67
C ILE A 251 -1.48 -5.38 26.65
N ASP A 252 -2.53 -4.57 26.81
CA ASP A 252 -3.64 -4.51 25.84
C ASP A 252 -3.12 -4.15 24.44
N PHE A 253 -2.24 -3.16 24.33
CA PHE A 253 -1.63 -2.77 23.07
C PHE A 253 -0.87 -3.94 22.42
N LYS A 254 -0.10 -4.70 23.19
CA LYS A 254 0.61 -5.89 22.70
C LYS A 254 -0.36 -6.94 22.15
N PHE A 255 -1.45 -7.22 22.87
CA PHE A 255 -2.44 -8.22 22.46
C PHE A 255 -3.28 -7.81 21.25
N TYR A 256 -3.70 -6.55 21.19
CA TYR A 256 -4.64 -6.09 20.17
C TYR A 256 -3.96 -5.47 18.94
N VAL A 257 -2.77 -4.89 19.10
CA VAL A 257 -2.06 -4.15 18.04
C VAL A 257 -0.83 -4.92 17.57
N VAL A 258 0.17 -5.16 18.44
CA VAL A 258 1.45 -5.77 18.04
C VAL A 258 1.25 -7.18 17.48
N ALA A 259 0.40 -7.99 18.12
CA ALA A 259 0.10 -9.34 17.66
C ALA A 259 -0.54 -9.38 16.25
N LYS A 260 -1.11 -8.27 15.75
CA LYS A 260 -1.68 -8.15 14.39
C LYS A 260 -0.69 -7.59 13.37
N MET A 261 0.38 -6.93 13.84
CA MET A 261 1.43 -6.37 12.98
C MET A 261 2.51 -7.39 12.61
N ASN A 262 2.68 -8.47 13.39
CA ASN A 262 3.73 -9.48 13.21
C ASN A 262 3.27 -10.75 12.45
N TRP A 263 2.35 -10.63 11.47
CA TRP A 263 1.83 -11.76 10.66
C TRP A 263 2.57 -11.95 9.32
#